data_AF-A0A371CUZ4-F1
#
_entry.id   AF-A0A371CUZ4-F1
#
_cell.length_a   1.000
_cell.length_b   1.000
_cell.length_c   1.000
_cell.angle_alpha   90.00
_cell.angle_beta   90.00
_cell.angle_gamma   90.00
#
_symmetry.space_group_name_H-M   'P 1'
#
loop_
_entity.id
_entity.type
_entity.pdbx_description
1 polymer ?
#
loop_
_entity_poly.entity_id
_entity_poly.type
_entity_poly.pdbx_seq_one_letter_code
_entity_poly.pdbx_strand_id
1 'polypeptide(L)'
;MLGYDNAGMDPYYPTPMTYTRQPLNYHLYTLPRPEALAHKFFISDDIREELQKRSETVHTTAPAGLGLPEELQGYHTLVPLEPLGGERRKFGNWYSMVYRATSSNDGSTYVLRRIENFRLMQQSAFSNIEAWSRLRHPNVISVHEAFTTRAFNDSSLVVVYDDHPNAQTLYEAHIKPKPPQYQNGRLQAQSNRITERTIWSYVIQIANAIKAVHDAGLAVRLIDPTKILVTGKNRVRIGSCGVVDVLTHDAQTDIAFLQQDDLTMFGALIFILCCNNLAAMNNMQKAIDHLGRYYSADLKSVALFLISKSGSHKNIGQLFDMIGSRLLTELDEAENAVDRLEGELMTELENARLVRLLCKFGFINERPEHNHETRWSETGDRYIIKLFRDYVFHQVDEMGRPVVNLTHVLACLNKLDAGTDERIMLVSRDEQSCLVVSYREVKACIDSAFRCVTSSTNAII
;
A
#
# COMPACT_ATOMS: atom_id res chain seq x y z
N MET A 1 58.06 -0.11 -18.08
CA MET A 1 58.11 -0.30 -16.62
C MET A 1 57.97 1.09 -16.00
N LEU A 2 56.78 1.44 -15.54
CA LEU A 2 56.47 2.55 -14.63
C LEU A 2 54.98 2.36 -14.31
N GLY A 3 54.71 2.00 -13.05
CA GLY A 3 53.40 1.59 -12.56
C GLY A 3 52.44 2.77 -12.40
N TYR A 4 51.17 2.52 -12.72
CA TYR A 4 50.08 3.37 -12.29
C TYR A 4 49.66 2.92 -10.89
N ASP A 5 49.91 3.80 -9.92
CA ASP A 5 49.46 3.63 -8.55
C ASP A 5 47.92 3.62 -8.48
N ASN A 6 47.44 2.61 -7.79
CA ASN A 6 46.05 2.38 -7.45
C ASN A 6 45.62 3.47 -6.45
N ALA A 7 44.75 4.39 -6.88
CA ALA A 7 44.20 5.42 -6.00
C ALA A 7 43.40 4.73 -4.88
N GLY A 8 43.96 4.74 -3.68
CA GLY A 8 43.35 4.21 -2.48
C GLY A 8 42.06 4.97 -2.14
N MET A 9 41.01 4.20 -1.88
CA MET A 9 39.78 4.64 -1.24
C MET A 9 40.09 5.39 0.08
N ASP A 10 39.44 6.53 0.25
CA ASP A 10 39.53 7.39 1.44
C ASP A 10 39.17 6.58 2.72
N PRO A 11 40.02 6.53 3.76
CA PRO A 11 39.81 5.71 4.95
C PRO A 11 38.72 6.23 5.91
N TYR A 12 38.02 7.31 5.55
CA TYR A 12 37.04 7.99 6.41
C TYR A 12 35.57 7.62 6.15
N TYR A 13 35.27 6.87 5.09
CA TYR A 13 33.92 6.33 4.90
C TYR A 13 33.84 4.92 5.48
N PRO A 14 33.04 4.68 6.53
CA PRO A 14 32.76 3.32 6.94
C PRO A 14 32.13 2.59 5.75
N THR A 15 32.61 1.37 5.49
CA THR A 15 31.97 0.39 4.61
C THR A 15 30.46 0.40 4.87
N PRO A 16 29.60 0.38 3.83
CA PRO A 16 28.15 0.38 4.04
C PRO A 16 27.81 -0.83 4.88
N MET A 17 27.45 -0.60 6.15
CA MET A 17 27.00 -1.65 7.03
C MET A 17 25.71 -2.21 6.43
N THR A 18 25.76 -3.45 5.97
CA THR A 18 24.55 -4.24 5.74
C THR A 18 23.90 -4.48 7.10
N TYR A 19 23.03 -3.56 7.51
CA TYR A 19 22.20 -3.74 8.69
C TYR A 19 21.24 -4.91 8.44
N THR A 20 21.37 -5.98 9.23
CA THR A 20 20.33 -7.00 9.33
C THR A 20 19.10 -6.36 9.98
N ARG A 21 18.11 -5.99 9.16
CA ARG A 21 16.83 -5.51 9.68
C ARG A 21 16.20 -6.59 10.55
N GLN A 22 15.96 -6.28 11.81
CA GLN A 22 15.17 -7.14 12.68
C GLN A 22 13.71 -7.10 12.25
N PRO A 23 12.98 -8.23 12.29
CA PRO A 23 11.56 -8.25 11.97
C PRO A 23 10.79 -7.31 12.90
N LEU A 24 9.80 -6.59 12.36
CA LEU A 24 8.94 -5.73 13.17
C LEU A 24 8.19 -6.59 14.19
N ASN A 25 8.39 -6.29 15.48
CA ASN A 25 7.51 -6.80 16.52
C ASN A 25 6.45 -5.74 16.79
N TYR A 26 5.27 -5.89 16.20
CA TYR A 26 4.22 -4.86 16.20
C TYR A 26 3.79 -4.43 17.62
N HIS A 27 3.90 -5.35 18.60
CA HIS A 27 3.66 -5.06 20.02
C HIS A 27 4.75 -4.19 20.69
N LEU A 28 5.91 -4.02 20.05
CA LEU A 28 7.00 -3.15 20.52
C LEU A 28 6.94 -1.74 19.92
N TYR A 29 6.20 -1.53 18.81
CA TYR A 29 6.02 -0.21 18.19
C TYR A 29 4.97 0.65 18.89
N THR A 30 3.94 -0.01 19.42
CA THR A 30 2.91 0.64 20.22
C THR A 30 2.43 -0.35 21.25
N LEU A 31 2.59 -0.02 22.54
CA LEU A 31 1.88 -0.74 23.60
C LEU A 31 0.36 -0.55 23.37
N PRO A 32 -0.49 -1.50 23.83
CA PRO A 32 -1.94 -1.33 23.79
C PRO A 32 -2.32 0.05 24.33
N ARG A 33 -2.99 0.86 23.51
CA ARG A 33 -3.36 2.22 23.91
C ARG A 33 -4.31 2.13 25.11
N PRO A 34 -4.21 3.03 26.10
CA PRO A 34 -5.24 3.15 27.12
C PRO A 34 -6.61 3.33 26.44
N GLU A 35 -7.63 2.57 26.85
CA GLU A 35 -8.96 2.56 26.21
C GLU A 35 -9.56 3.97 26.06
N ALA A 36 -9.24 4.88 26.99
CA ALA A 36 -9.69 6.28 26.97
C ALA A 36 -9.16 7.09 25.77
N LEU A 37 -8.07 6.66 25.13
CA LEU A 37 -7.42 7.31 23.98
C LEU A 37 -7.64 6.54 22.66
N ALA A 38 -8.31 5.39 22.73
CA ALA A 38 -8.59 4.59 21.56
C ALA A 38 -9.59 5.32 20.63
N HIS A 39 -9.28 5.33 19.32
CA HIS A 39 -10.16 5.77 18.22
C HIS A 39 -10.59 7.25 18.15
N LYS A 40 -9.99 8.18 18.91
CA LYS A 40 -10.40 9.61 18.87
C LYS A 40 -9.38 10.59 18.28
N PHE A 41 -8.08 10.32 18.42
CA PHE A 41 -7.03 11.32 18.13
C PHE A 41 -5.99 10.88 17.11
N PHE A 42 -5.96 9.60 16.79
CA PHE A 42 -4.95 8.99 15.93
C PHE A 42 -5.62 7.96 15.04
N ILE A 43 -4.94 7.61 13.96
CA ILE A 43 -5.40 6.59 13.04
C ILE A 43 -5.78 5.28 13.73
N SER A 44 -6.78 4.61 13.14
CA SER A 44 -7.22 3.29 13.56
C SER A 44 -6.08 2.25 13.48
N ASP A 45 -6.11 1.27 14.39
CA ASP A 45 -5.06 0.24 14.43
C ASP A 45 -5.04 -0.63 13.18
N ASP A 46 -6.20 -0.92 12.59
CA ASP A 46 -6.31 -1.68 11.33
C ASP A 46 -5.56 -0.99 10.18
N ILE A 47 -5.78 0.33 10.01
CA ILE A 47 -5.11 1.10 8.95
C ILE A 47 -3.63 1.26 9.26
N ARG A 48 -3.28 1.57 10.51
CA ARG A 48 -1.88 1.69 10.95
C ARG A 48 -1.10 0.42 10.66
N GLU A 49 -1.60 -0.73 11.09
CA GLU A 49 -0.92 -2.02 10.88
C GLU A 49 -0.78 -2.35 9.40
N GLU A 50 -1.82 -2.12 8.60
CA GLU A 50 -1.78 -2.36 7.16
C GLU A 50 -0.73 -1.46 6.48
N LEU A 51 -0.71 -0.16 6.78
CA LEU A 51 0.27 0.78 6.22
C LEU A 51 1.70 0.46 6.67
N GLN A 52 1.90 0.06 7.92
CA GLN A 52 3.20 -0.37 8.43
C GLN A 52 3.69 -1.63 7.75
N LYS A 53 2.83 -2.65 7.56
CA LYS A 53 3.17 -3.86 6.81
C LYS A 53 3.55 -3.53 5.36
N ARG A 54 2.84 -2.60 4.72
CA ARG A 54 3.17 -2.17 3.35
C ARG A 54 4.53 -1.47 3.30
N SER A 55 4.78 -0.56 4.23
CA SER A 55 6.07 0.12 4.36
C SER A 55 7.20 -0.87 4.60
N GLU A 56 7.02 -1.83 5.49
CA GLU A 56 8.00 -2.90 5.74
C GLU A 56 8.30 -3.66 4.46
N THR A 57 7.26 -4.14 3.77
CA THR A 57 7.40 -4.86 2.52
C THR A 57 8.24 -4.07 1.55
N VAL A 58 7.88 -2.81 1.23
CA VAL A 58 8.62 -1.94 0.29
C VAL A 58 10.13 -1.88 0.59
N HIS A 59 10.51 -1.86 1.87
CA HIS A 59 11.90 -1.74 2.30
C HIS A 59 12.62 -3.08 2.54
N THR A 60 11.95 -4.23 2.35
CA THR A 60 12.60 -5.55 2.43
C THR A 60 13.72 -5.68 1.40
N THR A 61 14.79 -6.38 1.74
CA THR A 61 15.88 -6.71 0.82
C THR A 61 15.90 -8.21 0.53
N ALA A 62 16.45 -8.59 -0.62
CA ALA A 62 16.60 -10.00 -0.95
C ALA A 62 17.52 -10.72 0.06
N PRO A 63 17.26 -12.01 0.34
CA PRO A 63 18.23 -12.87 1.02
C PRO A 63 19.58 -12.86 0.31
N ALA A 64 20.66 -12.90 1.09
CA ALA A 64 22.01 -13.00 0.54
C ALA A 64 22.21 -14.33 -0.22
N GLY A 65 23.04 -14.31 -1.27
CA GLY A 65 23.44 -15.52 -1.99
C GLY A 65 22.51 -15.96 -3.14
N LEU A 66 21.51 -15.17 -3.52
CA LEU A 66 20.60 -15.48 -4.63
C LEU A 66 21.18 -15.23 -6.03
N GLY A 67 22.35 -14.60 -6.13
CA GLY A 67 22.99 -14.31 -7.42
C GLY A 67 22.12 -13.43 -8.34
N LEU A 68 21.31 -12.54 -7.76
CA LEU A 68 20.49 -11.62 -8.54
C LEU A 68 21.38 -10.54 -9.19
N PRO A 69 21.03 -10.05 -10.38
CA PRO A 69 21.70 -8.91 -10.98
C PRO A 69 21.66 -7.69 -10.05
N GLU A 70 22.75 -6.93 -10.00
CA GLU A 70 22.81 -5.68 -9.23
C GLU A 70 21.88 -4.62 -9.84
N GLU A 71 21.82 -4.55 -11.17
CA GLU A 71 20.99 -3.61 -11.92
C GLU A 71 20.44 -4.24 -13.22
N LEU A 72 19.26 -3.80 -13.63
CA LEU A 72 18.57 -4.16 -14.87
C LEU A 72 17.87 -2.93 -15.45
N GLN A 73 18.45 -2.28 -16.47
CA GLN A 73 17.80 -1.14 -17.16
C GLN A 73 17.32 -0.05 -16.18
N GLY A 74 18.17 0.37 -15.23
CA GLY A 74 17.78 1.35 -14.22
C GLY A 74 16.93 0.81 -13.05
N TYR A 75 16.70 -0.51 -12.98
CA TYR A 75 16.07 -1.16 -11.82
C TYR A 75 17.10 -1.92 -10.99
N HIS A 76 17.15 -1.66 -9.69
CA HIS A 76 18.09 -2.29 -8.74
C HIS A 76 17.38 -2.81 -7.48
N THR A 77 18.15 -3.42 -6.55
CA THR A 77 17.62 -3.99 -5.30
C THR A 77 16.48 -4.98 -5.54
N LEU A 78 16.73 -5.96 -6.41
CA LEU A 78 15.72 -6.96 -6.75
C LEU A 78 15.38 -7.85 -5.54
N VAL A 79 14.10 -8.06 -5.30
CA VAL A 79 13.57 -8.92 -4.24
C VAL A 79 12.55 -9.90 -4.84
N PRO A 80 12.80 -11.22 -4.81
CA PRO A 80 11.82 -12.19 -5.28
C PRO A 80 10.53 -12.13 -4.44
N LEU A 81 9.38 -12.05 -5.10
CA LEU A 81 8.07 -12.03 -4.45
C LEU A 81 7.43 -13.43 -4.40
N GLU A 82 7.89 -14.35 -5.24
CA GLU A 82 7.42 -15.73 -5.26
C GLU A 82 8.35 -16.63 -4.42
N PRO A 83 7.84 -17.72 -3.81
CA PRO A 83 8.67 -18.66 -3.05
C PRO A 83 9.78 -19.25 -3.94
N LEU A 84 11.02 -19.15 -3.46
CA LEU A 84 12.19 -19.67 -4.19
C LEU A 84 12.30 -21.21 -4.18
N GLY A 85 11.54 -21.87 -3.30
CA GLY A 85 11.48 -23.32 -3.18
C GLY A 85 10.10 -23.87 -3.53
N GLY A 86 10.05 -25.06 -4.12
CA GLY A 86 8.82 -25.76 -4.48
C GLY A 86 8.67 -26.01 -5.98
N GLU A 87 7.54 -26.59 -6.37
CA GLU A 87 7.24 -26.91 -7.77
C GLU A 87 6.95 -25.62 -8.56
N ARG A 88 7.86 -25.27 -9.47
CA ARG A 88 7.72 -24.08 -10.32
C ARG A 88 6.64 -24.31 -11.36
N ARG A 89 5.58 -23.51 -11.32
CA ARG A 89 4.53 -23.55 -12.34
C ARG A 89 5.01 -22.87 -13.61
N LYS A 90 4.78 -23.52 -14.76
CA LYS A 90 5.01 -22.91 -16.06
C LYS A 90 3.91 -21.90 -16.38
N PHE A 91 4.32 -20.80 -16.97
CA PHE A 91 3.48 -19.85 -17.69
C PHE A 91 3.48 -20.27 -19.17
N GLY A 92 2.45 -21.01 -19.59
CA GLY A 92 2.48 -21.69 -20.89
C GLY A 92 3.66 -22.65 -20.98
N ASN A 93 4.61 -22.37 -21.88
CA ASN A 93 5.83 -23.17 -22.06
C ASN A 93 7.04 -22.64 -21.30
N TRP A 94 6.94 -21.46 -20.67
CA TRP A 94 8.05 -20.78 -20.02
C TRP A 94 7.95 -20.84 -18.50
N TYR A 95 9.08 -20.67 -17.82
CA TYR A 95 9.07 -20.37 -16.39
C TYR A 95 9.01 -18.86 -16.20
N SER A 96 8.32 -18.44 -15.14
CA SER A 96 8.26 -17.03 -14.74
C SER A 96 8.74 -16.89 -13.31
N MET A 97 9.25 -15.70 -12.98
CA MET A 97 9.55 -15.26 -11.62
C MET A 97 9.13 -13.80 -11.50
N VAL A 98 8.62 -13.41 -10.35
CA VAL A 98 8.28 -12.01 -10.04
C VAL A 98 9.25 -11.43 -9.03
N TYR A 99 9.77 -10.26 -9.33
CA TYR A 99 10.64 -9.48 -8.44
C TYR A 99 10.00 -8.14 -8.16
N ARG A 100 10.17 -7.60 -6.95
CA ARG A 100 10.14 -6.16 -6.75
C ARG A 100 11.52 -5.59 -7.03
N ALA A 101 11.59 -4.40 -7.63
CA ALA A 101 12.83 -3.64 -7.76
C ALA A 101 12.57 -2.17 -7.44
N THR A 102 13.64 -1.41 -7.20
CA THR A 102 13.61 0.05 -7.04
C THR A 102 14.14 0.69 -8.33
N SER A 103 13.45 1.71 -8.83
CA SER A 103 13.87 2.47 -10.00
C SER A 103 14.90 3.54 -9.60
N SER A 104 15.99 3.64 -10.34
CA SER A 104 17.02 4.67 -10.18
C SER A 104 16.53 6.07 -10.58
N ASN A 105 15.45 6.17 -11.36
CA ASN A 105 14.97 7.44 -11.89
C ASN A 105 14.14 8.23 -10.87
N ASP A 106 13.31 7.55 -10.09
CA ASP A 106 12.31 8.15 -9.19
C ASP A 106 12.38 7.60 -7.75
N GLY A 107 13.19 6.58 -7.49
CA GLY A 107 13.29 5.91 -6.18
C GLY A 107 12.04 5.10 -5.81
N SER A 108 11.06 4.95 -6.71
CA SER A 108 9.83 4.20 -6.45
C SER A 108 10.03 2.71 -6.67
N THR A 109 9.16 1.89 -6.07
CA THR A 109 9.17 0.44 -6.27
C THR A 109 8.29 0.01 -7.42
N TYR A 110 8.77 -0.99 -8.17
CA TYR A 110 8.10 -1.58 -9.33
C TYR A 110 8.14 -3.10 -9.26
N VAL A 111 7.21 -3.74 -9.96
CA VAL A 111 7.15 -5.20 -10.08
C VAL A 111 7.66 -5.63 -11.46
N LEU A 112 8.71 -6.44 -11.47
CA LEU A 112 9.34 -7.00 -12.67
C LEU A 112 8.90 -8.46 -12.80
N ARG A 113 8.07 -8.76 -13.80
CA ARG A 113 7.78 -10.14 -14.18
C ARG A 113 8.80 -10.59 -15.22
N ARG A 114 9.67 -11.51 -14.81
CA ARG A 114 10.63 -12.18 -15.68
C ARG A 114 10.00 -13.41 -16.32
N ILE A 115 10.24 -13.60 -17.61
CA ILE A 115 10.03 -14.84 -18.35
C ILE A 115 11.40 -15.39 -18.73
N GLU A 116 11.71 -16.58 -18.23
CA GLU A 116 13.02 -17.22 -18.38
C GLU A 116 13.18 -17.89 -19.74
N ASN A 117 14.42 -17.93 -20.23
CA ASN A 117 14.80 -18.57 -21.49
C ASN A 117 13.96 -18.10 -22.71
N PHE A 118 13.51 -16.86 -22.69
CA PHE A 118 12.79 -16.24 -23.80
C PHE A 118 13.75 -15.45 -24.71
N ARG A 119 13.72 -15.74 -26.00
CA ARG A 119 14.42 -14.98 -27.03
C ARG A 119 13.41 -14.24 -27.89
N LEU A 120 13.48 -12.91 -27.85
CA LEU A 120 12.66 -12.06 -28.70
C LEU A 120 13.10 -12.21 -30.16
N MET A 121 12.14 -12.54 -31.03
CA MET A 121 12.39 -12.71 -32.47
C MET A 121 12.16 -11.42 -33.24
N GLN A 122 11.16 -10.63 -32.85
CA GLN A 122 10.77 -9.39 -33.52
C GLN A 122 10.56 -8.27 -32.50
N GLN A 123 11.20 -7.11 -32.71
CA GLN A 123 11.01 -5.94 -31.84
C GLN A 123 9.58 -5.39 -31.87
N SER A 124 8.85 -5.59 -32.96
CA SER A 124 7.44 -5.20 -33.09
C SER A 124 6.53 -5.84 -32.03
N ALA A 125 6.95 -6.92 -31.37
CA ALA A 125 6.21 -7.53 -30.26
C ALA A 125 6.01 -6.57 -29.08
N PHE A 126 6.85 -5.55 -28.94
CA PHE A 126 6.70 -4.52 -27.90
C PHE A 126 5.67 -3.43 -28.23
N SER A 127 5.12 -3.38 -29.44
CA SER A 127 4.06 -2.41 -29.78
C SER A 127 2.83 -2.53 -28.88
N ASN A 128 2.46 -3.75 -28.50
CA ASN A 128 1.37 -3.99 -27.55
C ASN A 128 1.70 -3.48 -26.14
N ILE A 129 2.97 -3.55 -25.72
CA ILE A 129 3.40 -2.98 -24.43
C ILE A 129 3.23 -1.47 -24.42
N GLU A 130 3.50 -0.80 -25.54
CA GLU A 130 3.27 0.63 -25.68
C GLU A 130 1.77 1.00 -25.65
N ALA A 131 0.89 0.14 -26.18
CA ALA A 131 -0.55 0.30 -26.04
C ALA A 131 -1.00 0.11 -24.58
N TRP A 132 -0.50 -0.93 -23.91
CA TRP A 132 -0.75 -1.19 -22.49
C TRP A 132 -0.24 -0.08 -21.58
N SER A 133 0.90 0.54 -21.91
CA SER A 133 1.46 1.61 -21.09
C SER A 133 0.67 2.91 -21.14
N ARG A 134 -0.20 3.09 -22.15
CA ARG A 134 -1.17 4.19 -22.23
C ARG A 134 -2.48 3.91 -21.50
N LEU A 135 -2.80 2.64 -21.21
CA LEU A 135 -4.01 2.28 -20.47
C LEU A 135 -3.81 2.54 -18.97
N ARG A 136 -4.71 3.32 -18.38
CA ARG A 136 -4.76 3.58 -16.93
C ARG A 136 -6.15 3.27 -16.42
N HIS A 137 -6.25 2.30 -15.52
CA HIS A 137 -7.52 1.87 -14.96
C HIS A 137 -7.32 1.35 -13.52
N PRO A 138 -8.20 1.68 -12.55
CA PRO A 138 -7.99 1.30 -11.14
C PRO A 138 -7.92 -0.21 -10.88
N ASN A 139 -8.56 -1.02 -11.74
CA ASN A 139 -8.61 -2.48 -11.67
C ASN A 139 -7.68 -3.21 -12.67
N VAL A 140 -6.76 -2.48 -13.32
CA VAL A 140 -5.67 -3.07 -14.14
C VAL A 140 -4.35 -2.57 -13.56
N ILE A 141 -3.39 -3.45 -13.31
CA ILE A 141 -2.06 -3.02 -12.88
C ILE A 141 -1.35 -2.39 -14.09
N SER A 142 -0.93 -1.13 -13.96
CA SER A 142 -0.33 -0.39 -15.06
C SER A 142 0.93 -1.09 -15.55
N VAL A 143 1.07 -1.21 -16.87
CA VAL A 143 2.30 -1.65 -17.54
C VAL A 143 3.13 -0.42 -17.81
N HIS A 144 4.44 -0.47 -17.55
CA HIS A 144 5.34 0.65 -17.85
C HIS A 144 6.15 0.37 -19.10
N GLU A 145 6.89 -0.72 -19.09
CA GLU A 145 7.78 -1.08 -20.18
C GLU A 145 8.06 -2.58 -20.19
N ALA A 146 8.72 -3.02 -21.26
CA ALA A 146 9.25 -4.37 -21.37
C ALA A 146 10.58 -4.35 -22.10
N PHE A 147 11.50 -5.21 -21.67
CA PHE A 147 12.82 -5.32 -22.27
C PHE A 147 13.35 -6.75 -22.19
N THR A 148 14.31 -7.06 -23.05
CA THR A 148 15.09 -8.31 -22.93
C THR A 148 16.39 -8.07 -22.19
N THR A 149 16.82 -9.02 -21.39
CA THR A 149 18.10 -8.95 -20.66
C THR A 149 18.83 -10.29 -20.67
N ARG A 150 20.16 -10.23 -20.49
CA ARG A 150 21.04 -11.39 -20.24
C ARG A 150 21.66 -11.40 -18.84
N ALA A 151 21.34 -10.42 -18.01
CA ALA A 151 21.98 -10.25 -16.71
C ALA A 151 21.65 -11.39 -15.72
N PHE A 152 20.55 -12.13 -15.94
CA PHE A 152 20.23 -13.34 -15.18
C PHE A 152 20.93 -14.62 -15.70
N ASN A 153 21.96 -14.48 -16.52
CA ASN A 153 22.69 -15.58 -17.17
C ASN A 153 21.87 -16.45 -18.15
N ASP A 154 20.71 -15.96 -18.59
CA ASP A 154 19.90 -16.53 -19.67
C ASP A 154 19.32 -15.41 -20.55
N SER A 155 18.71 -15.74 -21.69
CA SER A 155 17.91 -14.75 -22.41
C SER A 155 16.55 -14.65 -21.74
N SER A 156 16.23 -13.49 -21.16
CA SER A 156 14.98 -13.27 -20.44
C SER A 156 14.20 -12.10 -21.02
N LEU A 157 12.87 -12.20 -21.00
CA LEU A 157 11.96 -11.06 -21.14
C LEU A 157 11.59 -10.56 -19.74
N VAL A 158 11.57 -9.25 -19.54
CA VAL A 158 11.07 -8.62 -18.32
C VAL A 158 9.98 -7.64 -18.72
N VAL A 159 8.83 -7.70 -18.04
CA VAL A 159 7.75 -6.71 -18.15
C VAL A 159 7.57 -6.03 -16.79
N VAL A 160 7.52 -4.70 -16.80
CA VAL A 160 7.49 -3.87 -15.60
C VAL A 160 6.09 -3.34 -15.32
N TYR A 161 5.68 -3.40 -14.05
CA TYR A 161 4.36 -3.03 -13.56
C TYR A 161 4.44 -2.13 -12.33
N ASP A 162 3.34 -1.43 -12.03
CA ASP A 162 3.14 -0.78 -10.73
C ASP A 162 3.29 -1.80 -9.57
N ASP A 163 3.98 -1.39 -8.50
CA ASP A 163 4.03 -2.17 -7.27
C ASP A 163 2.79 -1.94 -6.40
N HIS A 164 2.27 -3.04 -5.83
CA HIS A 164 1.19 -3.05 -4.87
C HIS A 164 1.64 -3.88 -3.66
N PRO A 165 2.24 -3.24 -2.64
CA PRO A 165 2.78 -3.94 -1.49
C PRO A 165 1.73 -4.80 -0.81
N ASN A 166 2.11 -6.00 -0.38
CA ASN A 166 1.24 -7.01 0.25
C ASN A 166 0.10 -7.53 -0.64
N ALA A 167 0.13 -7.27 -1.95
CA ALA A 167 -0.83 -7.88 -2.86
C ALA A 167 -0.79 -9.40 -2.77
N GLN A 168 -1.96 -10.02 -2.74
CA GLN A 168 -2.12 -11.47 -2.76
C GLN A 168 -2.92 -11.86 -3.97
N THR A 169 -2.56 -12.97 -4.61
CA THR A 169 -3.43 -13.53 -5.66
C THR A 169 -4.77 -13.97 -5.07
N LEU A 170 -5.84 -13.97 -5.87
CA LEU A 170 -7.12 -14.58 -5.45
C LEU A 170 -6.95 -16.04 -5.02
N TYR A 171 -6.00 -16.75 -5.65
CA TYR A 171 -5.61 -18.08 -5.24
C TYR A 171 -5.12 -18.13 -3.78
N GLU A 172 -4.18 -17.26 -3.40
CA GLU A 172 -3.65 -17.20 -2.03
C GLU A 172 -4.71 -16.75 -1.02
N ALA A 173 -5.53 -15.77 -1.40
CA ALA A 173 -6.55 -15.20 -0.51
C ALA A 173 -7.64 -16.22 -0.14
N HIS A 174 -8.10 -17.01 -1.13
CA HIS A 174 -9.32 -17.80 -1.00
C HIS A 174 -9.15 -19.31 -1.22
N ILE A 175 -8.30 -19.71 -2.16
CA ILE A 175 -8.24 -21.11 -2.65
C ILE A 175 -7.16 -21.93 -1.94
N LYS A 176 -6.00 -21.31 -1.65
CA LYS A 176 -4.88 -21.97 -1.00
C LYS A 176 -5.35 -22.57 0.35
N PRO A 177 -5.16 -23.88 0.58
CA PRO A 177 -5.56 -24.51 1.83
C PRO A 177 -4.93 -23.79 3.02
N LYS A 178 -5.77 -23.35 3.95
CA LYS A 178 -5.34 -22.71 5.20
C LYS A 178 -5.20 -23.79 6.27
N PRO A 179 -4.17 -23.71 7.13
CA PRO A 179 -4.03 -24.67 8.22
C PRO A 179 -5.27 -24.60 9.14
N PRO A 180 -5.72 -25.73 9.71
CA PRO A 180 -6.84 -25.74 10.64
C PRO A 180 -6.53 -24.85 11.85
N GLN A 181 -7.53 -24.10 12.31
CA GLN A 181 -7.39 -23.23 13.47
C GLN A 181 -8.07 -23.85 14.69
N TYR A 182 -7.50 -23.60 15.87
CA TYR A 182 -8.13 -23.93 17.13
C TYR A 182 -9.20 -22.87 17.42
N GLN A 183 -10.47 -23.27 17.36
CA GLN A 183 -11.60 -22.47 17.84
C GLN A 183 -12.30 -23.24 18.95
N ASN A 184 -12.52 -22.57 20.09
CA ASN A 184 -13.15 -23.16 21.28
C ASN A 184 -12.49 -24.49 21.72
N GLY A 185 -11.16 -24.56 21.67
CA GLY A 185 -10.39 -25.75 22.08
C GLY A 185 -10.48 -26.94 21.12
N ARG A 186 -11.07 -26.79 19.92
CA ARG A 186 -11.14 -27.83 18.89
C ARG A 186 -10.47 -27.37 17.59
N LEU A 187 -9.72 -28.27 16.96
CA LEU A 187 -9.24 -28.09 15.59
C LEU A 187 -10.44 -28.10 14.65
N GLN A 188 -10.72 -26.97 14.00
CA GLN A 188 -11.75 -26.87 12.97
C GLN A 188 -11.14 -26.49 11.63
N ALA A 189 -11.60 -27.16 10.58
CA ALA A 189 -11.30 -26.76 9.21
C ALA A 189 -12.01 -25.42 8.93
N GLN A 190 -11.27 -24.45 8.38
CA GLN A 190 -11.87 -23.17 8.03
C GLN A 190 -12.82 -23.33 6.83
N SER A 191 -14.02 -22.76 6.95
CA SER A 191 -14.89 -22.58 5.80
C SER A 191 -14.28 -21.51 4.90
N ASN A 192 -13.82 -21.91 3.72
CA ASN A 192 -13.24 -21.01 2.71
C ASN A 192 -14.29 -20.49 1.71
N ARG A 193 -15.59 -20.59 2.03
CA ARG A 193 -16.64 -20.09 1.14
C ARG A 193 -16.65 -18.57 1.13
N ILE A 194 -16.44 -17.99 -0.06
CA ILE A 194 -16.48 -16.55 -0.28
C ILE A 194 -17.94 -16.08 -0.22
N THR A 195 -18.20 -14.98 0.49
CA THR A 195 -19.54 -14.40 0.55
C THR A 195 -19.97 -13.90 -0.82
N GLU A 196 -21.27 -13.97 -1.11
CA GLU A 196 -21.79 -13.53 -2.41
C GLU A 196 -21.53 -12.03 -2.65
N ARG A 197 -21.60 -11.19 -1.62
CA ARG A 197 -21.26 -9.76 -1.71
C ARG A 197 -19.83 -9.54 -2.21
N THR A 198 -18.86 -10.28 -1.68
CA THR A 198 -17.46 -10.21 -2.13
C THR A 198 -17.32 -10.69 -3.57
N ILE A 199 -18.01 -11.75 -3.98
CA ILE A 199 -17.98 -12.21 -5.37
C ILE A 199 -18.53 -11.15 -6.31
N TRP A 200 -19.66 -10.52 -5.99
CA TRP A 200 -20.22 -9.44 -6.81
C TRP A 200 -19.27 -8.25 -6.96
N SER A 201 -18.61 -7.85 -5.87
CA SER A 201 -17.60 -6.78 -5.92
C SER A 201 -16.44 -7.13 -6.86
N TYR A 202 -15.95 -8.38 -6.82
CA TYR A 202 -14.93 -8.84 -7.77
C TYR A 202 -15.45 -8.87 -9.20
N VAL A 203 -16.67 -9.36 -9.43
CA VAL A 203 -17.28 -9.43 -10.75
C VAL A 203 -17.38 -8.04 -11.37
N ILE A 204 -17.86 -7.04 -10.62
CA ILE A 204 -18.01 -5.66 -11.12
C ILE A 204 -16.65 -5.05 -11.44
N GLN A 205 -15.66 -5.20 -10.56
CA GLN A 205 -14.32 -4.65 -10.76
C GLN A 205 -13.59 -5.30 -11.96
N ILE A 206 -13.70 -6.62 -12.12
CA ILE A 206 -13.11 -7.34 -13.25
C ILE A 206 -13.84 -7.00 -14.55
N ALA A 207 -15.18 -6.91 -14.53
CA ALA A 207 -15.96 -6.48 -15.69
C ALA A 207 -15.59 -5.06 -16.15
N ASN A 208 -15.40 -4.14 -15.20
CA ASN A 208 -14.94 -2.78 -15.47
C ASN A 208 -13.55 -2.76 -16.12
N ALA A 209 -12.62 -3.55 -15.60
CA ALA A 209 -11.29 -3.72 -16.20
C ALA A 209 -11.35 -4.29 -17.62
N ILE A 210 -12.11 -5.38 -17.83
CA ILE A 210 -12.28 -6.02 -19.15
C ILE A 210 -12.84 -5.02 -20.15
N LYS A 211 -13.86 -4.24 -19.75
CA LYS A 211 -14.45 -3.22 -20.61
C LYS A 211 -13.42 -2.18 -21.04
N ALA A 212 -12.67 -1.61 -20.11
CA ALA A 212 -11.64 -0.62 -20.42
C ALA A 212 -10.57 -1.16 -21.37
N VAL A 213 -10.18 -2.43 -21.20
CA VAL A 213 -9.24 -3.13 -22.09
C VAL A 213 -9.84 -3.35 -23.48
N HIS A 214 -11.08 -3.81 -23.56
CA HIS A 214 -11.77 -4.09 -24.83
C HIS A 214 -12.05 -2.81 -25.63
N ASP A 215 -12.48 -1.75 -24.96
CA ASP A 215 -12.70 -0.42 -25.56
C ASP A 215 -11.39 0.17 -26.14
N ALA A 216 -10.23 -0.18 -25.54
CA ALA A 216 -8.92 0.23 -26.03
C ALA A 216 -8.39 -0.64 -27.20
N GLY A 217 -9.20 -1.58 -27.69
CA GLY A 217 -8.79 -2.50 -28.77
C GLY A 217 -7.80 -3.57 -28.33
N LEU A 218 -7.73 -3.85 -27.03
CA LEU A 218 -6.88 -4.88 -26.43
C LEU A 218 -7.74 -6.06 -25.90
N ALA A 219 -7.08 -7.13 -25.49
CA ALA A 219 -7.66 -8.26 -24.78
C ALA A 219 -6.81 -8.56 -23.55
N VAL A 220 -7.42 -9.02 -22.46
CA VAL A 220 -6.74 -9.30 -21.19
C VAL A 220 -5.85 -10.54 -21.30
N ARG A 221 -6.35 -11.57 -21.99
CA ARG A 221 -5.68 -12.85 -22.34
C ARG A 221 -5.30 -13.74 -21.15
N LEU A 222 -5.38 -13.26 -19.92
CA LEU A 222 -5.14 -14.02 -18.69
C LEU A 222 -6.09 -13.61 -17.57
N ILE A 223 -7.13 -14.42 -17.35
CA ILE A 223 -8.09 -14.20 -16.28
C ILE A 223 -8.19 -15.49 -15.46
N ASP A 224 -7.39 -15.59 -14.42
CA ASP A 224 -7.38 -16.74 -13.51
C ASP A 224 -7.00 -16.31 -12.07
N PRO A 225 -7.26 -17.17 -11.06
CA PRO A 225 -7.04 -16.81 -9.65
C PRO A 225 -5.59 -16.42 -9.31
N THR A 226 -4.60 -16.82 -10.11
CA THR A 226 -3.18 -16.52 -9.89
C THR A 226 -2.71 -15.23 -10.57
N LYS A 227 -3.58 -14.57 -11.34
CA LYS A 227 -3.26 -13.33 -12.09
C LYS A 227 -4.07 -12.13 -11.65
N ILE A 228 -5.14 -12.36 -10.87
CA ILE A 228 -5.90 -11.28 -10.24
C ILE A 228 -5.42 -11.12 -8.81
N LEU A 229 -5.01 -9.89 -8.48
CA LEU A 229 -4.46 -9.55 -7.17
C LEU A 229 -5.49 -8.81 -6.33
N VAL A 230 -5.65 -9.26 -5.09
CA VAL A 230 -6.27 -8.51 -4.00
C VAL A 230 -5.22 -7.56 -3.46
N THR A 231 -5.50 -6.26 -3.54
CA THR A 231 -4.56 -5.17 -3.21
C THR A 231 -5.05 -4.29 -2.06
N GLY A 232 -6.15 -4.69 -1.43
CA GLY A 232 -6.82 -4.01 -0.34
C GLY A 232 -8.13 -4.72 -0.01
N LYS A 233 -8.89 -4.19 0.96
CA LYS A 233 -10.18 -4.78 1.35
C LYS A 233 -11.14 -4.77 0.15
N ASN A 234 -11.53 -5.97 -0.32
CA ASN A 234 -12.38 -6.19 -1.49
C ASN A 234 -11.91 -5.51 -2.79
N ARG A 235 -10.63 -5.13 -2.91
CA ARG A 235 -10.15 -4.39 -4.07
C ARG A 235 -9.23 -5.24 -4.94
N VAL A 236 -9.67 -5.52 -6.17
CA VAL A 236 -8.97 -6.42 -7.09
C VAL A 236 -8.39 -5.70 -8.31
N ARG A 237 -7.28 -6.21 -8.81
CA ARG A 237 -6.63 -5.76 -10.04
C ARG A 237 -6.18 -6.93 -10.90
N ILE A 238 -6.38 -6.81 -12.21
CA ILE A 238 -5.81 -7.74 -13.18
C ILE A 238 -4.34 -7.41 -13.36
N GLY A 239 -3.45 -8.38 -13.08
CA GLY A 239 -2.02 -8.26 -13.28
C GLY A 239 -1.52 -9.04 -14.48
N SER A 240 -0.24 -8.87 -14.81
CA SER A 240 0.46 -9.59 -15.89
C SER A 240 -0.08 -9.36 -17.30
N CYS A 241 -0.82 -8.26 -17.53
CA CYS A 241 -1.23 -7.81 -18.86
C CYS A 241 -0.01 -7.54 -19.75
N GLY A 242 -0.15 -7.73 -21.06
CA GLY A 242 0.93 -7.51 -22.04
C GLY A 242 1.92 -8.66 -22.20
N VAL A 243 2.03 -9.58 -21.23
CA VAL A 243 2.99 -10.70 -21.32
C VAL A 243 2.63 -11.65 -22.46
N VAL A 244 1.37 -12.10 -22.53
CA VAL A 244 0.94 -13.03 -23.58
C VAL A 244 1.02 -12.39 -24.97
N ASP A 245 0.77 -11.09 -25.05
CA ASP A 245 0.89 -10.32 -26.29
C ASP A 245 2.30 -10.36 -26.87
N VAL A 246 3.34 -10.25 -26.03
CA VAL A 246 4.73 -10.37 -26.45
C VAL A 246 5.09 -11.83 -26.78
N LEU A 247 4.67 -12.78 -25.94
CA LEU A 247 5.04 -14.19 -26.09
C LEU A 247 4.38 -14.88 -27.28
N THR A 248 3.22 -14.41 -27.72
CA THR A 248 2.43 -14.99 -28.82
C THR A 248 2.24 -14.02 -29.99
N HIS A 249 3.12 -13.03 -30.12
CA HIS A 249 3.05 -11.98 -31.15
C HIS A 249 2.85 -12.53 -32.58
N ASP A 250 3.52 -13.65 -32.91
CA ASP A 250 3.46 -14.25 -34.25
C ASP A 250 2.12 -14.93 -34.58
N ALA A 251 1.27 -15.20 -33.59
CA ALA A 251 0.03 -15.96 -33.79
C ALA A 251 -1.08 -15.17 -34.50
N GLN A 252 -0.93 -13.84 -34.66
CA GLN A 252 -1.86 -12.93 -35.36
C GLN A 252 -3.34 -13.28 -35.20
N THR A 253 -3.77 -13.52 -33.96
CA THR A 253 -5.15 -13.91 -33.66
C THR A 253 -6.06 -12.68 -33.71
N ASP A 254 -7.27 -12.85 -34.27
CA ASP A 254 -8.28 -11.80 -34.28
C ASP A 254 -8.61 -11.34 -32.85
N ILE A 255 -8.58 -10.02 -32.63
CA ILE A 255 -8.86 -9.40 -31.35
C ILE A 255 -10.25 -9.76 -30.85
N ALA A 256 -11.24 -9.86 -31.74
CA ALA A 256 -12.61 -10.21 -31.37
C ALA A 256 -12.67 -11.62 -30.74
N PHE A 257 -11.86 -12.56 -31.24
CA PHE A 257 -11.76 -13.90 -30.68
C PHE A 257 -11.11 -13.88 -29.29
N LEU A 258 -10.00 -13.15 -29.14
CA LEU A 258 -9.31 -12.99 -27.84
C LEU A 258 -10.23 -12.36 -26.79
N GLN A 259 -11.07 -11.39 -27.18
CA GLN A 259 -12.06 -10.78 -26.29
C GLN A 259 -13.18 -11.75 -25.89
N GLN A 260 -13.57 -12.70 -26.75
CA GLN A 260 -14.50 -13.77 -26.35
C GLN A 260 -13.87 -14.77 -25.37
N ASP A 261 -12.59 -15.08 -25.55
CA ASP A 261 -11.83 -15.93 -24.64
C ASP A 261 -11.73 -15.28 -23.25
N ASP A 262 -11.54 -13.96 -23.18
CA ASP A 262 -11.57 -13.22 -21.90
C ASP A 262 -12.88 -13.44 -21.13
N LEU A 263 -14.02 -13.32 -21.80
CA LEU A 263 -15.34 -13.54 -21.17
C LEU A 263 -15.48 -14.98 -20.67
N THR A 264 -14.98 -15.94 -21.43
CA THR A 264 -15.01 -17.36 -21.04
C THR A 264 -14.13 -17.64 -19.83
N MET A 265 -12.89 -17.11 -19.82
CA MET A 265 -11.98 -17.21 -18.67
C MET A 265 -12.57 -16.52 -17.43
N PHE A 266 -13.25 -15.38 -17.61
CA PHE A 266 -13.93 -14.68 -16.53
C PHE A 266 -15.08 -15.50 -15.93
N GLY A 267 -15.91 -16.13 -16.78
CA GLY A 267 -16.94 -17.07 -16.31
C GLY A 267 -16.34 -18.25 -15.54
N ALA A 268 -15.27 -18.84 -16.07
CA ALA A 268 -14.55 -19.94 -15.41
C ALA A 268 -14.00 -19.52 -14.03
N LEU A 269 -13.44 -18.32 -13.92
CA LEU A 269 -12.98 -17.76 -12.65
C LEU A 269 -14.11 -17.68 -11.61
N ILE A 270 -15.30 -17.20 -12.00
CA ILE A 270 -16.44 -17.12 -11.07
C ILE A 270 -16.80 -18.51 -10.54
N PHE A 271 -16.86 -19.53 -11.40
CA PHE A 271 -17.09 -20.91 -10.97
C PHE A 271 -16.00 -21.42 -10.02
N ILE A 272 -14.74 -21.16 -10.34
CA ILE A 272 -13.59 -21.56 -9.50
C ILE A 272 -13.68 -20.94 -8.10
N LEU A 273 -14.02 -19.64 -8.01
CA LEU A 273 -14.14 -18.92 -6.75
C LEU A 273 -15.35 -19.39 -5.92
N CYS A 274 -16.52 -19.51 -6.55
CA CYS A 274 -17.74 -19.96 -5.87
C CYS A 274 -17.65 -21.41 -5.38
N CYS A 275 -17.01 -22.30 -6.16
CA CYS A 275 -16.79 -23.68 -5.76
C CYS A 275 -15.55 -23.87 -4.87
N ASN A 276 -14.75 -22.82 -4.69
CA ASN A 276 -13.44 -22.86 -4.04
C ASN A 276 -12.55 -24.02 -4.54
N ASN A 277 -12.50 -24.23 -5.86
CA ASN A 277 -11.85 -25.38 -6.48
C ASN A 277 -11.31 -25.04 -7.88
N LEU A 278 -9.99 -25.17 -8.08
CA LEU A 278 -9.36 -24.95 -9.39
C LEU A 278 -9.86 -25.91 -10.47
N ALA A 279 -10.28 -27.12 -10.09
CA ALA A 279 -10.80 -28.13 -10.99
C ALA A 279 -12.32 -28.00 -11.22
N ALA A 280 -12.96 -26.91 -10.80
CA ALA A 280 -14.42 -26.73 -10.95
C ALA A 280 -14.88 -26.91 -12.41
N MET A 281 -14.08 -26.41 -13.35
CA MET A 281 -14.39 -26.49 -14.78
C MET A 281 -14.26 -27.90 -15.38
N ASN A 282 -13.57 -28.82 -14.71
CA ASN A 282 -13.47 -30.22 -15.15
C ASN A 282 -14.81 -30.97 -15.00
N ASN A 283 -15.70 -30.49 -14.13
CA ASN A 283 -17.05 -31.03 -13.97
C ASN A 283 -18.06 -29.89 -13.86
N MET A 284 -18.39 -29.32 -15.02
CA MET A 284 -19.29 -28.18 -15.15
C MET A 284 -20.65 -28.40 -14.45
N GLN A 285 -21.23 -29.59 -14.58
CA GLN A 285 -22.53 -29.89 -13.99
C GLN A 285 -22.50 -29.77 -12.45
N LYS A 286 -21.48 -30.36 -11.81
CA LYS A 286 -21.30 -30.23 -10.36
C LYS A 286 -21.07 -28.79 -9.93
N ALA A 287 -20.33 -28.00 -10.72
CA ALA A 287 -20.10 -26.59 -10.44
C ALA A 287 -21.39 -25.77 -10.51
N ILE A 288 -22.22 -26.01 -11.54
CA ILE A 288 -23.55 -25.38 -11.72
C ILE A 288 -24.49 -25.72 -10.56
N ASP A 289 -24.52 -26.98 -10.14
CA ASP A 289 -25.36 -27.43 -9.02
C ASP A 289 -24.89 -26.80 -7.70
N HIS A 290 -23.58 -26.66 -7.52
CA HIS A 290 -22.99 -25.99 -6.35
C HIS A 290 -23.39 -24.51 -6.30
N LEU A 291 -23.24 -23.76 -7.40
CA LEU A 291 -23.67 -22.35 -7.45
C LEU A 291 -25.16 -22.23 -7.14
N GLY A 292 -26.01 -23.05 -7.75
CA GLY A 292 -27.46 -23.00 -7.53
C GLY A 292 -27.90 -23.35 -6.12
N ARG A 293 -27.06 -24.04 -5.32
CA ARG A 293 -27.36 -24.38 -3.93
C ARG A 293 -26.94 -23.29 -2.94
N TYR A 294 -25.87 -22.54 -3.23
CA TYR A 294 -25.23 -21.66 -2.25
C TYR A 294 -25.19 -20.17 -2.63
N TYR A 295 -25.51 -19.83 -3.87
CA TYR A 295 -25.48 -18.48 -4.41
C TYR A 295 -26.79 -18.15 -5.15
N SER A 296 -27.05 -16.86 -5.38
CA SER A 296 -28.26 -16.42 -6.08
C SER A 296 -28.37 -16.91 -7.52
N ALA A 297 -29.60 -16.95 -8.03
CA ALA A 297 -29.90 -17.24 -9.42
C ALA A 297 -29.25 -16.24 -10.38
N ASP A 298 -29.11 -14.98 -9.97
CA ASP A 298 -28.47 -13.93 -10.76
C ASP A 298 -26.99 -14.22 -10.99
N LEU A 299 -26.26 -14.58 -9.93
CA LEU A 299 -24.83 -14.89 -10.03
C LEU A 299 -24.61 -16.12 -10.91
N LYS A 300 -25.46 -17.14 -10.73
CA LYS A 300 -25.47 -18.32 -11.58
C LYS A 300 -25.72 -17.96 -13.05
N SER A 301 -26.66 -17.06 -13.31
CA SER A 301 -27.02 -16.62 -14.68
C SER A 301 -25.86 -15.86 -15.33
N VAL A 302 -25.20 -14.97 -14.60
CA VAL A 302 -24.00 -14.25 -15.06
C VAL A 302 -22.86 -15.22 -15.39
N ALA A 303 -22.56 -16.16 -14.49
CA ALA A 303 -21.50 -17.14 -14.71
C ALA A 303 -21.78 -18.02 -15.93
N LEU A 304 -23.03 -18.46 -16.12
CA LEU A 304 -23.46 -19.24 -17.29
C LEU A 304 -23.42 -18.44 -18.59
N PHE A 305 -23.84 -17.17 -18.57
CA PHE A 305 -23.74 -16.27 -19.72
C PHE A 305 -22.28 -16.14 -20.18
N LEU A 306 -21.36 -15.94 -19.24
CA LEU A 306 -19.94 -15.78 -19.53
C LEU A 306 -19.28 -17.01 -20.13
N ILE A 307 -19.69 -18.23 -19.76
CA ILE A 307 -19.15 -19.47 -20.36
C ILE A 307 -19.96 -19.99 -21.56
N SER A 308 -21.11 -19.37 -21.86
CA SER A 308 -21.93 -19.78 -23.01
C SER A 308 -21.15 -19.63 -24.32
N LYS A 309 -21.50 -20.44 -25.33
CA LYS A 309 -20.84 -20.39 -26.64
C LYS A 309 -20.86 -18.96 -27.20
N SER A 310 -19.75 -18.54 -27.79
CA SER A 310 -19.61 -17.21 -28.40
C SER A 310 -20.66 -17.01 -29.48
N GLY A 311 -21.61 -16.11 -29.22
CA GLY A 311 -22.58 -15.62 -30.21
C GLY A 311 -22.13 -14.28 -30.76
N SER A 312 -22.61 -13.90 -31.96
CA SER A 312 -22.25 -12.64 -32.63
C SER A 312 -22.48 -11.37 -31.80
N HIS A 313 -23.35 -11.44 -30.78
CA HIS A 313 -23.69 -10.31 -29.92
C HIS A 313 -23.09 -10.39 -28.51
N LYS A 314 -22.42 -11.49 -28.14
CA LYS A 314 -21.85 -11.64 -26.80
C LYS A 314 -20.69 -10.67 -26.63
N ASN A 315 -20.83 -9.70 -25.72
CA ASN A 315 -19.77 -8.76 -25.41
C ASN A 315 -19.88 -8.31 -23.95
N ILE A 316 -18.87 -7.58 -23.48
CA ILE A 316 -18.83 -7.08 -22.10
C ILE A 316 -20.00 -6.14 -21.79
N GLY A 317 -20.53 -5.41 -22.78
CA GLY A 317 -21.69 -4.54 -22.62
C GLY A 317 -22.95 -5.29 -22.17
N GLN A 318 -23.21 -6.47 -22.74
CA GLN A 318 -24.34 -7.31 -22.32
C GLN A 318 -24.20 -7.80 -20.87
N LEU A 319 -22.98 -7.97 -20.36
CA LEU A 319 -22.78 -8.26 -18.94
C LEU A 319 -23.20 -7.08 -18.07
N PHE A 320 -22.89 -5.85 -18.48
CA PHE A 320 -23.31 -4.63 -17.77
C PHE A 320 -24.83 -4.51 -17.68
N ASP A 321 -25.55 -4.91 -18.73
CA ASP A 321 -27.02 -4.97 -18.69
C ASP A 321 -27.54 -5.94 -17.61
N MET A 322 -26.83 -7.06 -17.37
CA MET A 322 -27.20 -8.04 -16.35
C MET A 322 -26.86 -7.60 -14.91
N ILE A 323 -25.82 -6.81 -14.73
CA ILE A 323 -25.31 -6.41 -13.39
C ILE A 323 -25.64 -4.96 -13.01
N GLY A 324 -26.33 -4.21 -13.89
CA GLY A 324 -26.51 -2.76 -13.78
C GLY A 324 -27.01 -2.27 -12.42
N SER A 325 -27.99 -2.95 -11.81
CA SER A 325 -28.54 -2.58 -10.50
C SER A 325 -27.54 -2.67 -9.35
N ARG A 326 -26.49 -3.48 -9.50
CA ARG A 326 -25.45 -3.69 -8.47
C ARG A 326 -24.28 -2.70 -8.60
N LEU A 327 -24.16 -2.00 -9.73
CA LEU A 327 -23.09 -1.01 -9.94
C LEU A 327 -23.19 0.14 -8.95
N LEU A 328 -24.41 0.62 -8.69
CA LEU A 328 -24.65 1.68 -7.70
C LEU A 328 -24.17 1.27 -6.31
N THR A 329 -24.38 0.00 -5.92
CA THR A 329 -23.89 -0.50 -4.63
C THR A 329 -22.37 -0.59 -4.54
N GLU A 330 -21.64 -0.74 -5.66
CA GLU A 330 -20.17 -0.64 -5.62
C GLU A 330 -19.68 0.81 -5.64
N LEU A 331 -20.42 1.71 -6.31
CA LEU A 331 -20.15 3.14 -6.28
C LEU A 331 -20.32 3.70 -4.86
N ASP A 332 -21.43 3.37 -4.20
CA ASP A 332 -21.71 3.77 -2.82
C ASP A 332 -20.58 3.31 -1.87
N GLU A 333 -20.10 2.07 -2.01
CA GLU A 333 -18.98 1.57 -1.19
C GLU A 333 -17.65 2.29 -1.48
N ALA A 334 -17.43 2.68 -2.74
CA ALA A 334 -16.25 3.44 -3.12
C ALA A 334 -16.28 4.84 -2.50
N GLU A 335 -17.42 5.54 -2.53
CA GLU A 335 -17.61 6.84 -1.88
C GLU A 335 -17.47 6.73 -0.36
N ASN A 336 -18.13 5.75 0.27
CA ASN A 336 -17.96 5.46 1.70
C ASN A 336 -16.52 5.10 2.09
N ALA A 337 -15.72 4.54 1.18
CA ALA A 337 -14.31 4.29 1.41
C ALA A 337 -13.47 5.58 1.34
N VAL A 338 -13.83 6.51 0.46
CA VAL A 338 -13.21 7.85 0.38
C VAL A 338 -13.51 8.64 1.65
N ASP A 339 -14.77 8.72 2.09
CA ASP A 339 -15.15 9.44 3.32
C ASP A 339 -14.41 8.90 4.55
N ARG A 340 -14.26 7.58 4.65
CA ARG A 340 -13.47 6.95 5.73
C ARG A 340 -12.00 7.31 5.66
N LEU A 341 -11.41 7.33 4.46
CA LEU A 341 -10.00 7.71 4.27
C LEU A 341 -9.79 9.19 4.60
N GLU A 342 -10.69 10.08 4.17
CA GLU A 342 -10.66 11.50 4.50
C GLU A 342 -10.78 11.72 6.01
N GLY A 343 -11.69 11.01 6.68
CA GLY A 343 -11.81 11.06 8.14
C GLY A 343 -10.51 10.70 8.87
N GLU A 344 -9.82 9.65 8.42
CA GLU A 344 -8.51 9.25 8.99
C GLU A 344 -7.42 10.28 8.66
N LEU A 345 -7.39 10.82 7.43
CA LEU A 345 -6.44 11.86 7.02
C LEU A 345 -6.63 13.17 7.80
N MET A 346 -7.87 13.54 8.14
CA MET A 346 -8.15 14.71 8.98
C MET A 346 -7.51 14.58 10.37
N THR A 347 -7.47 13.37 10.95
CA THR A 347 -6.79 13.15 12.23
C THR A 347 -5.28 13.31 12.11
N GLU A 348 -4.67 12.80 11.04
CA GLU A 348 -3.22 12.92 10.81
C GLU A 348 -2.79 14.34 10.44
N LEU A 349 -3.66 15.12 9.79
CA LEU A 349 -3.42 16.54 9.54
C LEU A 349 -3.22 17.30 10.86
N GLU A 350 -4.12 17.08 11.83
CA GLU A 350 -4.00 17.70 13.14
C GLU A 350 -2.74 17.21 13.87
N ASN A 351 -2.45 15.91 13.86
CA ASN A 351 -1.21 15.37 14.43
C ASN A 351 0.05 15.99 13.81
N ALA A 352 0.08 16.18 12.48
CA ALA A 352 1.20 16.81 11.79
C ALA A 352 1.39 18.27 12.20
N ARG A 353 0.30 19.02 12.42
CA ARG A 353 0.36 20.39 12.94
C ARG A 353 0.95 20.42 14.36
N LEU A 354 0.49 19.51 15.21
CA LEU A 354 0.96 19.39 16.59
C LEU A 354 2.44 18.99 16.67
N VAL A 355 2.90 18.06 15.84
CA VAL A 355 4.32 17.68 15.76
C VAL A 355 5.19 18.90 15.43
N ARG A 356 4.81 19.71 14.43
CA ARG A 356 5.56 20.94 14.10
C ARG A 356 5.60 21.91 15.28
N LEU A 357 4.50 22.05 16.00
CA LEU A 357 4.43 22.92 17.19
C LEU A 357 5.31 22.39 18.34
N LEU A 358 5.29 21.09 18.60
CA LEU A 358 6.16 20.43 19.59
C LEU A 358 7.64 20.59 19.22
N CYS A 359 8.00 20.47 17.95
CA CYS A 359 9.36 20.75 17.48
C CYS A 359 9.75 22.22 17.75
N LYS A 360 8.86 23.19 17.49
CA LYS A 360 9.12 24.60 17.84
C LYS A 360 9.39 24.77 19.33
N PHE A 361 8.59 24.14 20.20
CA PHE A 361 8.86 24.12 21.64
C PHE A 361 10.24 23.54 21.94
N GLY A 362 10.60 22.40 21.33
CA GLY A 362 11.91 21.76 21.48
C GLY A 362 13.08 22.65 21.06
N PHE A 363 12.95 23.45 20.00
CA PHE A 363 13.99 24.37 19.56
C PHE A 363 14.17 25.59 20.47
N ILE A 364 13.11 26.01 21.17
CA ILE A 364 13.09 27.19 22.04
C ILE A 364 13.52 26.84 23.47
N ASN A 365 13.01 25.72 23.99
CA ASN A 365 13.15 25.35 25.39
C ASN A 365 14.59 24.91 25.72
N GLU A 366 15.06 25.32 26.92
CA GLU A 366 16.22 24.73 27.60
C GLU A 366 17.51 24.62 26.77
N ARG A 367 17.78 25.65 25.94
CA ARG A 367 19.00 25.73 25.13
C ARG A 367 20.26 25.75 26.02
N PRO A 368 21.24 24.83 25.81
CA PRO A 368 22.45 24.73 26.64
C PRO A 368 23.29 25.99 26.69
N GLU A 369 23.34 26.75 25.57
CA GLU A 369 24.11 27.98 25.43
C GLU A 369 23.66 29.08 26.41
N HIS A 370 22.43 28.97 26.93
CA HIS A 370 21.85 29.90 27.88
C HIS A 370 21.65 29.26 29.27
N ASN A 371 22.19 28.07 29.52
CA ASN A 371 22.01 27.35 30.79
C ASN A 371 22.70 28.05 31.97
N HIS A 372 23.69 28.91 31.69
CA HIS A 372 24.34 29.79 32.67
C HIS A 372 23.75 31.21 32.72
N GLU A 373 22.85 31.55 31.77
CA GLU A 373 22.09 32.79 31.77
C GLU A 373 20.70 32.52 32.34
N THR A 374 20.59 32.48 33.68
CA THR A 374 19.30 32.30 34.39
C THR A 374 18.20 33.22 33.85
N ARG A 375 18.56 34.39 33.31
CA ARG A 375 17.63 35.37 32.71
C ARG A 375 17.03 34.98 31.37
N TRP A 376 17.65 34.10 30.58
CA TRP A 376 17.17 33.76 29.24
C TRP A 376 15.79 33.08 29.27
N SER A 377 15.54 32.20 30.24
CA SER A 377 14.24 31.54 30.41
C SER A 377 13.29 32.25 31.37
N GLU A 378 13.78 33.27 32.09
CA GLU A 378 13.08 33.96 33.18
C GLU A 378 12.64 35.39 32.81
N THR A 379 12.75 35.80 31.54
CA THR A 379 12.35 37.16 31.12
C THR A 379 11.53 37.19 29.82
N GLY A 380 10.53 38.07 29.77
CA GLY A 380 9.71 38.37 28.58
C GLY A 380 8.91 37.19 28.03
N ASP A 381 8.76 37.14 26.70
CA ASP A 381 8.03 36.11 25.95
C ASP A 381 8.44 34.68 26.34
N ARG A 382 9.72 34.45 26.65
CA ARG A 382 10.27 33.12 26.97
C ARG A 382 9.78 32.59 28.31
N TYR A 383 9.53 33.47 29.28
CA TYR A 383 8.95 33.10 30.56
C TYR A 383 7.50 32.62 30.39
N ILE A 384 6.71 33.31 29.55
CA ILE A 384 5.34 32.89 29.21
C ILE A 384 5.35 31.51 28.54
N ILE A 385 6.27 31.25 27.62
CA ILE A 385 6.43 29.95 26.96
C ILE A 385 6.78 28.84 27.98
N LYS A 386 7.68 29.13 28.92
CA LYS A 386 8.07 28.20 29.99
C LYS A 386 6.89 27.84 30.89
N LEU A 387 6.12 28.84 31.35
CA LEU A 387 4.94 28.58 32.17
C LEU A 387 3.84 27.86 31.38
N PHE A 388 3.66 28.18 30.10
CA PHE A 388 2.71 27.47 29.25
C PHE A 388 3.10 26.00 29.07
N ARG A 389 4.39 25.71 28.86
CA ARG A 389 4.89 24.32 28.83
C ARG A 389 4.57 23.59 30.13
N ASP A 390 4.83 24.22 31.27
CA ASP A 390 4.54 23.60 32.57
C ASP A 390 3.02 23.36 32.76
N TYR A 391 2.17 24.31 32.33
CA TYR A 391 0.71 24.18 32.31
C TYR A 391 0.20 23.01 31.43
N VAL A 392 0.87 22.75 30.30
CA VAL A 392 0.48 21.69 29.35
C VAL A 392 1.02 20.32 29.77
N PHE A 393 2.30 20.23 30.12
CA PHE A 393 3.01 18.94 30.25
C PHE A 393 3.35 18.53 31.68
N HIS A 394 3.34 19.46 32.64
CA HIS A 394 3.77 19.22 34.02
C HIS A 394 2.60 19.37 35.01
N GLN A 395 1.44 18.84 34.62
CA GLN A 395 0.26 18.84 35.50
C GLN A 395 0.49 17.96 36.72
N VAL A 396 -0.03 18.40 37.87
CA VAL A 396 -0.06 17.63 39.11
C VAL A 396 -1.48 17.60 39.67
N ASP A 397 -1.82 16.54 40.40
CA ASP A 397 -3.10 16.45 41.11
C ASP A 397 -3.05 17.17 42.47
N GLU A 398 -4.16 17.15 43.22
CA GLU A 398 -4.27 17.76 44.56
C GLU A 398 -3.27 17.21 45.58
N MET A 399 -2.69 16.02 45.32
CA MET A 399 -1.68 15.38 46.16
C MET A 399 -0.26 15.63 45.65
N GLY A 400 -0.07 16.46 44.62
CA GLY A 400 1.21 16.75 44.00
C GLY A 400 1.75 15.63 43.10
N ARG A 401 0.94 14.65 42.72
CA ARG A 401 1.37 13.54 41.87
C ARG A 401 1.29 13.94 40.39
N PRO A 402 2.27 13.57 39.56
CA PRO A 402 2.24 13.88 38.12
C PRO A 402 1.00 13.32 37.41
N VAL A 403 0.35 14.15 36.60
CA VAL A 403 -0.81 13.79 35.78
C VAL A 403 -0.41 13.74 34.31
N VAL A 404 -0.60 12.58 33.68
CA VAL A 404 -0.37 12.39 32.23
C VAL A 404 -1.73 12.32 31.53
N ASN A 405 -2.23 13.47 31.08
CA ASN A 405 -3.52 13.58 30.40
C ASN A 405 -3.34 14.08 28.96
N LEU A 406 -3.33 13.14 28.01
CA LEU A 406 -3.14 13.48 26.60
C LEU A 406 -4.30 14.31 26.03
N THR A 407 -5.53 14.12 26.51
CA THR A 407 -6.68 14.93 26.09
C THR A 407 -6.47 16.42 26.42
N HIS A 408 -5.93 16.73 27.60
CA HIS A 408 -5.57 18.10 27.99
C HIS A 408 -4.49 18.67 27.07
N VAL A 409 -3.42 17.90 26.84
CA VAL A 409 -2.30 18.30 25.97
C VAL A 409 -2.81 18.65 24.58
N LEU A 410 -3.55 17.74 23.94
CA LEU A 410 -4.06 17.94 22.57
C LEU A 410 -5.01 19.14 22.51
N ALA A 411 -5.91 19.30 23.48
CA ALA A 411 -6.82 20.44 23.53
C ALA A 411 -6.07 21.77 23.63
N CYS A 412 -5.05 21.85 24.50
CA CYS A 412 -4.24 23.05 24.66
C CYS A 412 -3.42 23.37 23.41
N LEU A 413 -2.80 22.36 22.80
CA LEU A 413 -1.98 22.59 21.60
C LEU A 413 -2.85 22.96 20.38
N ASN A 414 -4.05 22.38 20.24
CA ASN A 414 -5.00 22.78 19.18
C ASN A 414 -5.46 24.23 19.35
N LYS A 415 -5.79 24.66 20.57
CA LYS A 415 -6.14 26.06 20.88
C LYS A 415 -4.97 27.01 20.63
N LEU A 416 -3.76 26.59 21.00
CA LEU A 416 -2.53 27.33 20.74
C LEU A 416 -2.26 27.48 19.25
N ASP A 417 -2.34 26.39 18.48
CA ASP A 417 -2.10 26.42 17.04
C ASP A 417 -3.17 27.24 16.30
N ALA A 418 -4.42 27.20 16.75
CA ALA A 418 -5.48 28.08 16.26
C ALA A 418 -5.29 29.55 16.68
N GLY A 419 -4.63 29.83 17.81
CA GLY A 419 -4.47 31.17 18.36
C GLY A 419 -5.78 31.77 18.86
N THR A 420 -6.52 31.01 19.68
CA THR A 420 -7.82 31.43 20.21
C THR A 420 -7.71 32.57 21.23
N ASP A 421 -8.79 33.32 21.41
CA ASP A 421 -8.90 34.39 22.42
C ASP A 421 -9.19 33.85 23.84
N GLU A 422 -9.33 32.52 23.99
CA GLU A 422 -9.54 31.89 25.29
C GLU A 422 -8.35 32.16 26.21
N ARG A 423 -8.62 32.59 27.43
CA ARG A 423 -7.62 32.95 28.43
C ARG A 423 -7.39 31.81 29.42
N ILE A 424 -6.13 31.56 29.71
CA ILE A 424 -5.67 30.58 30.69
C ILE A 424 -4.84 31.28 31.77
N MET A 425 -4.82 30.70 32.96
CA MET A 425 -3.99 31.15 34.07
C MET A 425 -2.71 30.31 34.12
N LEU A 426 -1.57 30.96 34.00
CA LEU A 426 -0.24 30.38 34.11
C LEU A 426 0.34 30.75 35.47
N VAL A 427 0.74 29.75 36.24
CA VAL A 427 1.25 29.92 37.61
C VAL A 427 2.73 29.55 37.64
N SER A 428 3.55 30.38 38.29
CA SER A 428 4.96 30.10 38.51
C SER A 428 5.16 28.91 39.46
N ARG A 429 6.32 28.25 39.39
CA ARG A 429 6.61 27.05 40.20
C ARG A 429 6.68 27.31 41.70
N ASP A 430 6.98 28.55 42.09
CA ASP A 430 6.97 29.00 43.48
C ASP A 430 5.57 29.47 43.94
N GLU A 431 4.58 29.41 43.04
CA GLU A 431 3.19 29.84 43.25
C GLU A 431 3.05 31.33 43.61
N GLN A 432 4.10 32.14 43.42
CA GLN A 432 4.11 33.56 43.79
C GLN A 432 3.58 34.46 42.68
N SER A 433 3.57 33.99 41.43
CA SER A 433 3.19 34.77 40.24
C SER A 433 2.13 34.05 39.42
N CYS A 434 1.05 34.76 39.09
CA CYS A 434 -0.01 34.29 38.20
C CYS A 434 -0.14 35.25 37.01
N LEU A 435 -0.12 34.70 35.79
CA LEU A 435 -0.32 35.44 34.55
C LEU A 435 -1.58 34.94 33.86
N VAL A 436 -2.46 35.85 33.46
CA VAL A 436 -3.64 35.50 32.65
C VAL A 436 -3.35 35.93 31.21
N VAL A 437 -3.21 34.94 30.32
CA VAL A 437 -2.86 35.15 28.91
C VAL A 437 -3.81 34.36 28.01
N SER A 438 -4.06 34.87 26.81
CA SER A 438 -4.78 34.16 25.76
C SER A 438 -3.85 33.22 24.97
N TYR A 439 -4.42 32.17 24.37
CA TYR A 439 -3.66 31.31 23.46
C TYR A 439 -3.06 32.08 22.28
N ARG A 440 -3.73 33.14 21.80
CA ARG A 440 -3.19 34.06 20.77
C ARG A 440 -1.90 34.75 21.22
N GLU A 441 -1.86 35.26 22.46
CA GLU A 441 -0.67 35.93 23.01
C GLU A 441 0.48 34.92 23.20
N VAL A 442 0.19 33.72 23.70
CA VAL A 442 1.19 32.65 23.82
C VAL A 442 1.75 32.27 22.44
N LYS A 443 0.90 32.15 21.41
CA LYS A 443 1.34 31.87 20.04
C LYS A 443 2.29 32.94 19.52
N ALA A 444 1.96 34.22 19.74
CA ALA A 444 2.80 35.34 19.33
C ALA A 444 4.18 35.29 20.02
N CYS A 445 4.23 34.95 21.30
CA CYS A 445 5.49 34.76 22.04
C CYS A 445 6.33 33.63 21.42
N ILE A 446 5.72 32.49 21.09
CA ILE A 446 6.41 31.33 20.48
C ILE A 446 6.97 31.69 19.11
N ASP A 447 6.17 32.33 18.24
CA ASP A 447 6.63 32.70 16.90
C ASP A 447 7.73 33.76 16.95
N SER A 448 7.67 34.72 17.88
CA SER A 448 8.73 35.69 18.18
C SER A 448 10.02 34.99 18.60
N ALA A 449 9.96 34.11 19.60
CA ALA A 449 11.10 33.37 20.11
C ALA A 449 11.73 32.45 19.04
N PHE A 450 10.90 31.78 18.23
CA PHE A 450 11.36 30.91 17.14
C PHE A 450 12.08 31.70 16.03
N ARG A 451 11.60 32.91 15.68
CA ARG A 451 12.29 33.81 14.73
C ARG A 451 13.65 34.26 15.24
N CYS A 452 13.76 34.59 16.53
CA CYS A 452 15.05 34.93 17.14
C CYS A 452 16.05 33.76 17.04
N VAL A 453 15.59 32.53 17.27
CA VAL A 453 16.42 31.32 17.15
C VAL A 453 16.87 31.10 15.71
N THR A 454 15.94 31.13 14.76
CA THR A 454 16.25 30.85 13.34
C THR A 454 17.11 31.93 12.70
N SER A 455 16.92 33.20 13.03
CA SER A 455 17.78 34.31 12.54
C SER A 455 19.22 34.25 13.07
N SER A 456 19.46 33.56 14.18
CA SER A 456 20.79 33.38 14.77
C SER A 456 21.54 32.16 14.19
N THR A 457 20.90 31.39 13.30
CA THR A 457 21.43 30.11 12.80
C THR A 457 21.61 30.18 11.28
N ASN A 458 22.85 30.06 10.77
CA ASN A 458 23.15 30.01 9.33
C ASN A 458 22.84 28.63 8.68
N ALA A 459 21.73 27.98 9.03
CA ALA A 459 21.41 26.63 8.53
C ALA A 459 19.98 26.55 7.95
N ILE A 460 19.95 25.93 6.77
CA ILE A 460 18.82 25.69 5.85
C ILE A 460 17.63 25.04 6.57
N ILE A 461 16.42 25.58 6.35
CA ILE A 461 15.14 24.90 6.58
C ILE A 461 14.79 24.13 5.31
#